data_AF-A0A8J5CXX5-F1
#
_entry.id   AF-A0A8J5CXX5-F1
#
_cell.length_a   1.000
_cell.length_b   1.000
_cell.length_c   1.000
_cell.angle_alpha   90.00
_cell.angle_beta   90.00
_cell.angle_gamma   90.00
#
_symmetry.space_group_name_H-M   'P 1'
#
loop_
_entity.id
_entity.type
_entity.pdbx_description
1 polymer ?
#
loop_
_entity_poly.entity_id
_entity_poly.type
_entity_poly.pdbx_seq_one_letter_code
_entity_poly.pdbx_strand_id
1 'polypeptide(L)'
;MDGMTGRQQQQQEGGDGSRPGSPDSDDSNDSFHTTSGEDPTDPLARLAEGEQQEEEGEESPCFTPEPEPLPAEKDKEEDNEDEEKDAAKKKNEEEEEEDEECYVDEEYLKDMELSMTEEERTARREESLQHKESGNTSFREGDLQPAVTSYTAGLRMCPLSFSRDRAVLYSNRAAARAKLDHKKEAIKDCTRALELDEGYTKAVLRRANLNQETDQLDDALRDFQRVVELEPSNHQAQEAIRRLPDMITERNEKLKEEMMGKLKDLGNMFLRPFGLSTSNFEMKQEGGSGGYNINFKQNNNNSH
;
A
#
# COMPACT_ATOMS: atom_id res chain seq x y z
N MET A 1 73.07 -30.46 72.11
CA MET A 1 74.53 -30.32 72.10
C MET A 1 74.88 -29.34 71.01
N ASP A 2 75.71 -28.38 71.39
CA ASP A 2 75.90 -27.04 70.83
C ASP A 2 76.45 -26.94 69.40
N GLY A 3 76.33 -25.74 68.81
CA GLY A 3 77.10 -25.26 67.65
C GLY A 3 76.24 -24.55 66.61
N MET A 4 75.92 -23.25 66.77
CA MET A 4 76.67 -22.05 66.37
C MET A 4 76.80 -21.78 64.86
N THR A 5 76.75 -20.48 64.53
CA THR A 5 76.99 -19.75 63.26
C THR A 5 75.86 -19.73 62.23
N GLY A 6 75.43 -18.58 61.69
CA GLY A 6 75.82 -17.18 61.86
C GLY A 6 74.79 -16.26 61.17
N ARG A 7 74.52 -15.10 61.80
CA ARG A 7 73.66 -14.01 61.29
C ARG A 7 74.47 -13.07 60.40
N GLN A 8 73.88 -12.58 59.33
CA GLN A 8 74.18 -11.26 58.78
C GLN A 8 72.86 -10.50 58.56
N GLN A 9 72.78 -9.33 59.18
CA GLN A 9 71.72 -8.34 59.05
C GLN A 9 72.15 -7.29 58.01
N GLN A 10 71.22 -6.84 57.18
CA GLN A 10 71.18 -5.45 56.74
C GLN A 10 69.70 -4.99 56.66
N GLN A 11 69.37 -4.16 57.65
CA GLN A 11 68.32 -3.12 57.68
C GLN A 11 68.83 -1.94 56.82
N GLN A 12 68.08 -0.93 56.36
CA GLN A 12 66.69 -0.45 56.31
C GLN A 12 66.77 0.68 55.23
N GLU A 13 65.69 1.09 54.56
CA GLU A 13 64.84 2.29 54.84
C GLU A 13 64.26 2.60 53.43
N GLY A 14 63.01 2.97 53.17
CA GLY A 14 62.02 3.76 53.91
C GLY A 14 61.41 4.72 52.88
N GLY A 15 60.08 4.76 52.73
CA GLY A 15 59.45 5.67 51.75
C GLY A 15 57.97 5.38 51.46
N ASP A 16 57.13 5.79 52.41
CA ASP A 16 55.65 5.83 52.41
C ASP A 16 55.08 6.78 51.33
N GLY A 17 53.89 6.47 50.82
CA GLY A 17 53.15 7.27 49.84
C GLY A 17 51.83 6.63 49.43
N SER A 18 50.75 7.01 50.12
CA SER A 18 49.40 6.45 50.06
C SER A 18 48.54 6.85 48.84
N ARG A 19 47.84 5.85 48.24
CA ARG A 19 46.45 5.81 47.65
C ARG A 19 46.04 6.79 46.52
N PRO A 20 44.87 6.59 45.84
CA PRO A 20 44.10 5.38 45.48
C PRO A 20 43.65 5.37 43.98
N GLY A 21 42.96 4.31 43.54
CA GLY A 21 41.98 4.42 42.44
C GLY A 21 42.11 3.38 41.32
N SER A 22 41.26 2.36 41.39
CA SER A 22 40.92 1.49 40.25
C SER A 22 40.31 2.32 39.11
N PRO A 23 40.34 1.80 37.87
CA PRO A 23 39.09 1.79 37.12
C PRO A 23 38.76 0.39 36.63
N ASP A 24 37.50 0.07 36.89
CA ASP A 24 36.78 -1.12 36.51
C ASP A 24 36.76 -1.35 35.01
N SER A 25 36.73 -2.64 34.69
CA SER A 25 36.23 -3.21 33.46
C SER A 25 34.77 -2.82 33.24
N ASP A 26 34.44 -2.23 32.10
CA ASP A 26 33.08 -2.27 31.55
C ASP A 26 33.15 -2.44 30.03
N ASP A 27 33.03 -3.71 29.63
CA ASP A 27 32.53 -4.14 28.34
C ASP A 27 31.02 -3.81 28.32
N SER A 28 30.64 -2.70 27.67
CA SER A 28 29.23 -2.40 27.40
C SER A 28 28.99 -2.47 25.90
N ASN A 29 28.54 -3.67 25.54
CA ASN A 29 27.74 -4.02 24.37
C ASN A 29 26.54 -3.08 24.22
N ASP A 30 26.65 -2.07 23.36
CA ASP A 30 25.53 -1.16 23.08
C ASP A 30 24.66 -1.74 21.95
N SER A 31 23.81 -2.68 22.36
CA SER A 31 22.66 -3.14 21.58
C SER A 31 21.60 -2.05 21.62
N PHE A 32 21.68 -1.09 20.70
CA PHE A 32 20.57 -0.14 20.48
C PHE A 32 19.37 -0.90 19.89
N HIS A 33 18.50 -1.32 20.80
CA HIS A 33 17.11 -1.64 20.51
C HIS A 33 16.48 -0.37 19.92
N THR A 34 16.18 -0.39 18.62
CA THR A 34 15.34 0.64 18.01
C THR A 34 13.94 0.47 18.55
N THR A 35 13.63 1.18 19.63
CA THR A 35 12.25 1.42 20.02
C THR A 35 11.65 2.33 18.96
N SER A 36 10.72 1.78 18.20
CA SER A 36 9.81 2.51 17.31
C SER A 36 9.14 3.61 18.15
N GLY A 37 9.64 4.82 17.99
CA GLY A 37 9.05 6.01 18.59
C GLY A 37 7.71 6.25 17.93
N GLU A 38 6.63 5.83 18.59
CA GLU A 38 5.30 6.33 18.33
C GLU A 38 5.34 7.84 18.56
N ASP A 39 5.19 8.64 17.50
CA ASP A 39 4.93 10.07 17.62
C ASP A 39 3.51 10.23 18.18
N PRO A 40 3.33 10.70 19.43
CA PRO A 40 2.04 10.68 20.13
C PRO A 40 1.08 11.78 19.65
N THR A 41 1.39 12.46 18.55
CA THR A 41 0.63 13.62 18.04
C THR A 41 -0.16 13.34 16.75
N ASP A 42 -0.29 12.08 16.32
CA ASP A 42 -1.00 11.72 15.09
C ASP A 42 -2.45 11.20 15.33
N PRO A 43 -3.47 12.06 15.22
CA PRO A 43 -4.88 11.66 15.34
C PRO A 43 -5.45 10.90 14.14
N LEU A 44 -4.66 10.62 13.09
CA LEU A 44 -5.09 9.74 11.98
C LEU A 44 -5.21 8.27 12.39
N ALA A 45 -4.62 7.88 13.52
CA ALA A 45 -4.68 6.50 14.02
C ALA A 45 -6.08 6.06 14.49
N ARG A 46 -7.00 6.99 14.79
CA ARG A 46 -8.32 6.69 15.38
C ARG A 46 -9.43 6.35 14.38
N LEU A 47 -9.20 6.47 13.07
CA LEU A 47 -10.24 6.25 12.05
C LEU A 47 -10.10 4.92 11.29
N ALA A 48 -9.18 4.05 11.71
CA ALA A 48 -8.94 2.75 11.07
C ALA A 48 -9.62 1.55 11.77
N GLU A 49 -10.36 1.79 12.86
CA GLU A 49 -11.16 0.75 13.52
C GLU A 49 -12.63 0.92 13.14
N GLY A 50 -13.19 -0.09 12.47
CA GLY A 50 -14.54 -0.06 11.95
C GLY A 50 -15.60 0.10 13.03
N GLU A 51 -16.52 1.03 12.81
CA GLU A 51 -17.76 1.13 13.57
C GLU A 51 -18.72 0.03 13.11
N GLN A 52 -18.78 -1.07 13.87
CA GLN A 52 -19.98 -1.88 14.02
C GLN A 52 -20.71 -1.34 15.25
N GLN A 53 -21.83 -0.64 15.05
CA GLN A 53 -22.77 -0.34 16.14
C GLN A 53 -24.06 -1.12 15.88
N GLU A 54 -24.34 -2.02 16.81
CA GLU A 54 -25.62 -2.68 17.01
C GLU A 54 -26.62 -1.64 17.53
N GLU A 55 -27.70 -1.38 16.79
CA GLU A 55 -28.87 -0.67 17.31
C GLU A 55 -29.84 -1.68 17.91
N GLU A 56 -30.00 -1.66 19.24
CA GLU A 56 -31.18 -2.20 19.90
C GLU A 56 -32.30 -1.16 19.88
N GLY A 57 -33.49 -1.61 19.50
CA GLY A 57 -34.61 -0.77 19.15
C GLY A 57 -35.44 -0.26 20.32
N GLU A 58 -36.21 0.79 20.02
CA GLU A 58 -37.46 1.09 20.68
C GLU A 58 -38.52 1.41 19.61
N GLU A 59 -39.67 0.76 19.75
CA GLU A 59 -40.77 0.75 18.77
C GLU A 59 -41.70 1.98 18.87
N SER A 60 -42.33 2.28 17.70
CA SER A 60 -43.70 2.80 17.47
C SER A 60 -43.93 4.32 17.33
N PRO A 61 -44.97 4.78 16.56
CA PRO A 61 -45.70 4.13 15.47
C PRO A 61 -45.92 5.00 14.19
N CYS A 62 -46.02 4.29 13.06
CA CYS A 62 -46.90 4.47 11.90
C CYS A 62 -47.58 5.84 11.63
N PHE A 63 -47.23 6.49 10.52
CA PHE A 63 -48.18 7.28 9.71
C PHE A 63 -47.69 7.36 8.25
N THR A 64 -48.32 6.59 7.36
CA THR A 64 -48.16 6.76 5.90
C THR A 64 -49.33 7.56 5.35
N PRO A 65 -49.08 8.48 4.41
CA PRO A 65 -50.05 8.81 3.39
C PRO A 65 -49.61 8.26 2.02
N GLU A 66 -50.56 7.54 1.44
CA GLU A 66 -50.70 6.98 0.09
C GLU A 66 -50.39 8.00 -1.03
N PRO A 67 -49.66 7.63 -2.11
CA PRO A 67 -49.59 8.45 -3.32
C PRO A 67 -50.65 8.01 -4.34
N GLU A 68 -51.50 8.95 -4.75
CA GLU A 68 -52.46 8.79 -5.85
C GLU A 68 -51.78 8.63 -7.23
N PRO A 69 -52.41 7.92 -8.19
CA PRO A 69 -51.83 7.61 -9.49
C PRO A 69 -52.08 8.72 -10.53
N LEU A 70 -51.07 9.02 -11.34
CA LEU A 70 -51.21 9.85 -12.54
C LEU A 70 -51.09 9.01 -13.83
N PRO A 71 -51.76 9.43 -14.93
CA PRO A 71 -52.27 8.52 -15.95
C PRO A 71 -51.29 8.22 -17.08
N ALA A 72 -51.56 7.10 -17.76
CA ALA A 72 -50.89 6.61 -18.95
C ALA A 72 -51.27 7.41 -20.21
N GLU A 73 -50.28 7.75 -21.05
CA GLU A 73 -50.49 8.03 -22.48
C GLU A 73 -49.41 7.35 -23.36
N LYS A 74 -49.91 6.37 -24.12
CA LYS A 74 -49.59 5.90 -25.49
C LYS A 74 -48.23 6.21 -26.14
N ASP A 75 -47.55 5.10 -26.47
CA ASP A 75 -47.03 4.68 -27.79
C ASP A 75 -46.65 5.77 -28.80
N LYS A 76 -45.34 5.94 -29.01
CA LYS A 76 -44.73 6.07 -30.33
C LYS A 76 -43.39 5.34 -30.35
N GLU A 77 -43.37 4.24 -31.11
CA GLU A 77 -42.16 3.62 -31.64
C GLU A 77 -41.51 4.60 -32.62
N GLU A 78 -40.27 5.01 -32.38
CA GLU A 78 -39.37 5.52 -33.41
C GLU A 78 -37.98 4.92 -33.17
N ASP A 79 -37.53 4.17 -34.18
CA ASP A 79 -36.21 3.56 -34.32
C ASP A 79 -35.10 4.60 -34.14
N ASN A 80 -34.11 4.30 -33.30
CA ASN A 80 -32.76 4.88 -33.39
C ASN A 80 -31.75 3.83 -32.90
N GLU A 81 -31.32 3.00 -33.85
CA GLU A 81 -30.00 2.37 -33.81
C GLU A 81 -28.93 3.48 -33.96
N ASP A 82 -27.79 3.34 -33.28
CA ASP A 82 -26.59 4.23 -33.31
C ASP A 82 -26.43 5.32 -32.22
N GLU A 83 -26.47 4.95 -30.93
CA GLU A 83 -25.83 5.77 -29.85
C GLU A 83 -24.98 4.97 -28.84
N GLU A 84 -24.49 3.78 -29.20
CA GLU A 84 -23.73 2.92 -28.27
C GLU A 84 -22.23 2.82 -28.57
N LYS A 85 -21.62 3.87 -29.15
CA LYS A 85 -20.17 3.90 -29.43
C LYS A 85 -19.40 5.09 -28.83
N ASP A 86 -20.06 6.08 -28.23
CA ASP A 86 -19.38 7.23 -27.62
C ASP A 86 -19.20 7.14 -26.08
N ALA A 87 -19.92 6.25 -25.40
CA ALA A 87 -19.73 6.04 -23.95
C ALA A 87 -18.45 5.23 -23.62
N ALA A 88 -17.98 4.39 -24.56
CA ALA A 88 -16.76 3.60 -24.39
C ALA A 88 -15.48 4.38 -24.76
N LYS A 89 -15.61 5.49 -25.49
CA LYS A 89 -14.48 6.36 -25.84
C LYS A 89 -14.15 7.38 -24.75
N LYS A 90 -15.16 7.79 -23.97
CA LYS A 90 -14.98 8.71 -22.82
C LYS A 90 -14.31 8.10 -21.58
N LYS A 91 -14.25 6.76 -21.46
CA LYS A 91 -13.61 6.09 -20.31
C LYS A 91 -12.12 5.79 -20.48
N ASN A 92 -11.55 6.01 -21.66
CA ASN A 92 -10.14 5.75 -21.96
C ASN A 92 -9.33 7.04 -22.26
N GLU A 93 -9.93 8.23 -22.09
CA GLU A 93 -9.26 9.52 -22.26
C GLU A 93 -9.00 10.23 -20.91
N GLU A 94 -9.36 9.62 -19.77
CA GLU A 94 -8.95 10.05 -18.42
C GLU A 94 -7.60 9.43 -18.00
N GLU A 95 -6.76 9.06 -18.98
CA GLU A 95 -5.40 8.56 -18.74
C GLU A 95 -4.40 9.73 -18.76
N GLU A 96 -3.86 10.02 -17.58
CA GLU A 96 -2.62 10.78 -17.33
C GLU A 96 -2.66 12.31 -17.42
N GLU A 97 -3.74 12.97 -17.02
CA GLU A 97 -3.56 14.31 -16.44
C GLU A 97 -3.07 14.14 -15.00
N GLU A 98 -1.74 14.09 -14.81
CA GLU A 98 -1.18 14.29 -13.48
C GLU A 98 -1.63 15.67 -13.02
N ASP A 99 -2.44 15.74 -11.96
CA ASP A 99 -2.88 16.98 -11.32
C ASP A 99 -1.66 17.91 -11.12
N GLU A 100 -1.42 18.86 -12.03
CA GLU A 100 -0.22 19.73 -12.01
C GLU A 100 -0.09 20.46 -10.66
N GLU A 101 -1.23 20.77 -10.04
CA GLU A 101 -1.33 21.44 -8.75
C GLU A 101 -0.64 20.66 -7.62
N CYS A 102 -0.59 19.33 -7.70
CA CYS A 102 -0.07 18.45 -6.66
C CYS A 102 1.32 17.83 -6.98
N TYR A 103 1.93 18.23 -8.09
CA TYR A 103 3.27 17.83 -8.50
C TYR A 103 4.36 18.40 -7.58
N VAL A 104 5.37 17.58 -7.28
CA VAL A 104 6.54 17.95 -6.48
C VAL A 104 7.79 17.72 -7.33
N ASP A 105 8.41 18.80 -7.77
CA ASP A 105 9.65 18.76 -8.56
C ASP A 105 10.84 18.45 -7.64
N GLU A 106 11.20 17.17 -7.57
CA GLU A 106 12.30 16.72 -6.71
C GLU A 106 13.68 17.12 -7.24
N GLU A 107 13.83 17.35 -8.56
CA GLU A 107 15.09 17.82 -9.14
C GLU A 107 15.35 19.27 -8.72
N TYR A 108 14.33 20.12 -8.81
CA TYR A 108 14.38 21.49 -8.29
C TYR A 108 14.69 21.52 -6.79
N LEU A 109 14.03 20.68 -5.99
CA LEU A 109 14.30 20.60 -4.54
C LEU A 109 15.75 20.20 -4.24
N LYS A 110 16.31 19.28 -5.03
CA LYS A 110 17.69 18.83 -4.88
C LYS A 110 18.69 19.95 -5.19
N ASP A 111 18.50 20.65 -6.30
CA ASP A 111 19.36 21.76 -6.70
C ASP A 111 19.30 22.91 -5.69
N MET A 112 18.09 23.20 -5.18
CA MET A 112 17.91 24.18 -4.11
C MET A 112 18.68 23.76 -2.85
N GLU A 113 18.51 22.52 -2.38
CA GLU A 113 19.14 22.02 -1.15
C GLU A 113 20.68 22.00 -1.21
N LEU A 114 21.28 21.77 -2.38
CA LEU A 114 22.73 21.82 -2.58
C LEU A 114 23.32 23.20 -2.30
N SER A 115 22.53 24.26 -2.52
CA SER A 115 22.94 25.64 -2.27
C SER A 115 22.61 26.15 -0.85
N MET A 116 21.85 25.38 -0.07
CA MET A 116 21.38 25.78 1.25
C MET A 116 22.38 25.43 2.37
N THR A 117 22.37 26.26 3.41
CA THR A 117 23.02 25.98 4.69
C THR A 117 22.17 25.03 5.55
N GLU A 118 22.79 24.43 6.56
CA GLU A 118 22.06 23.53 7.47
C GLU A 118 20.97 24.27 8.25
N GLU A 119 21.22 25.51 8.67
CA GLU A 119 20.23 26.35 9.36
C GLU A 119 19.00 26.62 8.47
N GLU A 120 19.21 26.91 7.19
CA GLU A 120 18.12 27.10 6.23
C GLU A 120 17.34 25.80 5.98
N ARG A 121 18.02 24.65 5.92
CA ARG A 121 17.35 23.34 5.82
C ARG A 121 16.45 23.10 7.02
N THR A 122 16.96 23.36 8.24
CA THR A 122 16.17 23.20 9.46
C THR A 122 14.97 24.14 9.51
N ALA A 123 15.11 25.39 9.07
CA ALA A 123 13.99 26.34 9.00
C ALA A 123 12.91 25.88 7.99
N ARG A 124 13.33 25.37 6.83
CA ARG A 124 12.41 24.81 5.83
C ARG A 124 11.68 23.56 6.32
N ARG A 125 12.39 22.71 7.08
CA ARG A 125 11.78 21.56 7.75
C ARG A 125 10.68 22.01 8.72
N GLU A 126 10.90 23.05 9.50
CA GLU A 126 9.88 23.59 10.41
C GLU A 126 8.66 24.12 9.65
N GLU A 127 8.84 24.84 8.55
CA GLU A 127 7.76 25.29 7.67
C GLU A 127 6.97 24.10 7.09
N SER A 128 7.66 23.07 6.65
CA SER A 128 7.05 21.80 6.21
C SER A 128 6.19 21.17 7.31
N LEU A 129 6.62 21.19 8.57
CA LEU A 129 5.83 20.65 9.69
C LEU A 129 4.57 21.48 9.94
N GLN A 130 4.60 22.80 9.75
CA GLN A 130 3.39 23.63 9.84
C GLN A 130 2.37 23.25 8.76
N HIS A 131 2.83 23.04 7.52
CA HIS A 131 1.98 22.54 6.44
C HIS A 131 1.42 21.15 6.72
N LYS A 132 2.23 20.24 7.30
CA LYS A 132 1.76 18.94 7.77
C LYS A 132 0.62 19.08 8.77
N GLU A 133 0.75 19.94 9.78
CA GLU A 133 -0.30 20.13 10.79
C GLU A 133 -1.57 20.79 10.21
N SER A 134 -1.42 21.73 9.27
CA SER A 134 -2.55 22.29 8.54
C SER A 134 -3.28 21.21 7.74
N GLY A 135 -2.56 20.37 7.00
CA GLY A 135 -3.13 19.24 6.26
C GLY A 135 -3.81 18.23 7.16
N ASN A 136 -3.22 17.91 8.32
CA ASN A 136 -3.83 17.04 9.31
C ASN A 136 -5.13 17.62 9.86
N THR A 137 -5.18 18.94 10.06
CA THR A 137 -6.39 19.63 10.53
C THR A 137 -7.51 19.54 9.49
N SER A 138 -7.24 19.91 8.24
CA SER A 138 -8.22 19.78 7.16
C SER A 138 -8.68 18.34 6.95
N PHE A 139 -7.78 17.36 7.06
CA PHE A 139 -8.16 15.95 6.95
C PHE A 139 -9.14 15.50 8.03
N ARG A 140 -8.96 15.98 9.27
CA ARG A 140 -9.88 15.68 10.40
C ARG A 140 -11.23 16.36 10.22
N GLU A 141 -11.22 17.55 9.63
CA GLU A 141 -12.45 18.30 9.31
C GLU A 141 -13.22 17.69 8.13
N GLY A 142 -12.60 16.78 7.37
CA GLY A 142 -13.18 16.14 6.18
C GLY A 142 -12.88 16.89 4.89
N ASP A 143 -12.16 18.01 4.95
CA ASP A 143 -11.73 18.80 3.82
C ASP A 143 -10.50 18.16 3.15
N LEU A 144 -10.76 17.16 2.31
CA LEU A 144 -9.72 16.30 1.74
C LEU A 144 -8.84 17.02 0.70
N GLN A 145 -9.41 17.85 -0.17
CA GLN A 145 -8.64 18.59 -1.19
C GLN A 145 -7.69 19.62 -0.56
N PRO A 146 -8.12 20.44 0.42
CA PRO A 146 -7.21 21.27 1.20
C PRO A 146 -6.13 20.44 1.93
N ALA A 147 -6.47 19.26 2.45
CA ALA A 147 -5.48 18.38 3.06
C ALA A 147 -4.39 17.95 2.06
N VAL A 148 -4.76 17.50 0.86
CA VAL A 148 -3.82 17.14 -0.22
C VAL A 148 -2.92 18.32 -0.59
N THR A 149 -3.50 19.51 -0.70
CA THR A 149 -2.77 20.75 -1.03
C THR A 149 -1.75 21.09 0.06
N SER A 150 -2.15 21.05 1.33
CA SER A 150 -1.27 21.31 2.46
C SER A 150 -0.13 20.30 2.58
N TYR A 151 -0.39 19.00 2.40
CA TYR A 151 0.69 18.01 2.40
C TYR A 151 1.65 18.20 1.21
N THR A 152 1.13 18.58 0.04
CA THR A 152 1.96 18.91 -1.12
C THR A 152 2.84 20.13 -0.85
N ALA A 153 2.30 21.19 -0.24
CA ALA A 153 3.08 22.34 0.19
C ALA A 153 4.17 21.92 1.22
N GLY A 154 3.83 21.04 2.15
CA GLY A 154 4.80 20.42 3.07
C GLY A 154 5.94 19.72 2.31
N LEU A 155 5.63 18.90 1.30
CA LEU A 155 6.63 18.22 0.47
C LEU A 155 7.51 19.17 -0.35
N ARG A 156 6.98 20.33 -0.76
CA ARG A 156 7.74 21.39 -1.45
C ARG A 156 8.67 22.16 -0.50
N MET A 157 8.35 22.19 0.80
CA MET A 157 9.19 22.84 1.81
C MET A 157 10.19 21.87 2.45
N CYS A 158 9.84 20.60 2.59
CA CYS A 158 10.65 19.60 3.28
C CYS A 158 11.93 19.29 2.48
N PRO A 159 13.13 19.57 3.03
CA PRO A 159 14.38 19.19 2.37
C PRO A 159 14.50 17.68 2.15
N LEU A 160 15.20 17.26 1.09
CA LEU A 160 15.33 15.85 0.72
C LEU A 160 16.16 15.04 1.74
N SER A 161 17.05 15.69 2.49
CA SER A 161 17.78 15.09 3.60
C SER A 161 16.88 14.56 4.73
N PHE A 162 15.64 15.05 4.88
CA PHE A 162 14.69 14.60 5.91
C PHE A 162 13.76 13.50 5.39
N SER A 163 14.33 12.36 4.96
CA SER A 163 13.58 11.25 4.34
C SER A 163 12.39 10.77 5.16
N ARG A 164 12.52 10.66 6.49
CA ARG A 164 11.43 10.22 7.37
C ARG A 164 10.25 11.20 7.40
N ASP A 165 10.52 12.51 7.49
CA ASP A 165 9.46 13.52 7.49
C ASP A 165 8.72 13.54 6.14
N ARG A 166 9.47 13.38 5.04
CA ARG A 166 8.91 13.24 3.69
C ARG A 166 8.07 11.98 3.55
N ALA A 167 8.51 10.84 4.09
CA ALA A 167 7.75 9.59 4.08
C ALA A 167 6.39 9.76 4.77
N VAL A 168 6.35 10.45 5.92
CA VAL A 168 5.12 10.78 6.64
C VAL A 168 4.19 11.66 5.78
N LEU A 169 4.72 12.72 5.16
CA LEU A 169 3.94 13.60 4.29
C LEU A 169 3.32 12.85 3.09
N TYR A 170 4.11 12.00 2.42
CA TYR A 170 3.61 11.18 1.33
C TYR A 170 2.50 10.22 1.80
N SER A 171 2.68 9.54 2.93
CA SER A 171 1.64 8.64 3.50
C SER A 171 0.36 9.37 3.90
N ASN A 172 0.47 10.59 4.44
CA ASN A 172 -0.68 11.41 4.81
C ASN A 172 -1.41 11.94 3.56
N ARG A 173 -0.66 12.34 2.52
CA ARG A 173 -1.25 12.71 1.22
C ARG A 173 -1.93 11.52 0.55
N ALA A 174 -1.34 10.34 0.60
CA ALA A 174 -1.96 9.10 0.15
C ALA A 174 -3.28 8.82 0.87
N ALA A 175 -3.34 9.07 2.19
CA ALA A 175 -4.58 8.93 2.95
C ALA A 175 -5.69 9.85 2.43
N ALA A 176 -5.36 11.11 2.16
CA ALA A 176 -6.31 12.10 1.66
C ALA A 176 -6.79 11.76 0.23
N ARG A 177 -5.86 11.39 -0.65
CA ARG A 177 -6.15 10.95 -2.03
C ARG A 177 -6.99 9.68 -2.07
N ALA A 178 -6.70 8.71 -1.20
CA ALA A 178 -7.51 7.48 -1.07
C ALA A 178 -8.98 7.81 -0.75
N LYS A 179 -9.23 8.74 0.18
CA LYS A 179 -10.59 9.18 0.52
C LYS A 179 -11.28 9.99 -0.60
N LEU A 180 -10.51 10.56 -1.53
CA LEU A 180 -11.01 11.22 -2.73
C LEU A 180 -11.23 10.27 -3.91
N ASP A 181 -11.01 8.96 -3.72
CA ASP A 181 -11.04 7.92 -4.77
C ASP A 181 -9.91 8.06 -5.82
N HIS A 182 -8.89 8.89 -5.55
CA HIS A 182 -7.67 9.02 -6.36
C HIS A 182 -6.68 7.90 -6.01
N LYS A 183 -7.10 6.65 -6.25
CA LYS A 183 -6.41 5.43 -5.78
C LYS A 183 -5.04 5.24 -6.41
N LYS A 184 -4.87 5.54 -7.70
CA LYS A 184 -3.60 5.38 -8.42
C LYS A 184 -2.52 6.30 -7.85
N GLU A 185 -2.89 7.56 -7.62
CA GLU A 185 -2.04 8.61 -7.06
C GLU A 185 -1.71 8.31 -5.59
N ALA A 186 -2.67 7.78 -4.83
CA ALA A 186 -2.44 7.32 -3.47
C ALA A 186 -1.45 6.15 -3.40
N ILE A 187 -1.50 5.19 -4.33
CA ILE A 187 -0.53 4.09 -4.43
C ILE A 187 0.87 4.63 -4.79
N LYS A 188 0.95 5.60 -5.72
CA LYS A 188 2.22 6.29 -6.06
C LYS A 188 2.83 6.95 -4.82
N ASP A 189 2.03 7.69 -4.05
CA ASP A 189 2.47 8.33 -2.81
C ASP A 189 2.93 7.31 -1.75
N CYS A 190 2.18 6.22 -1.54
CA CYS A 190 2.61 5.16 -0.63
C CYS A 190 3.93 4.54 -1.07
N THR A 191 4.11 4.32 -2.37
CA THR A 191 5.37 3.77 -2.91
C THR A 191 6.52 4.74 -2.67
N ARG A 192 6.34 6.04 -2.90
CA ARG A 192 7.35 7.05 -2.60
C ARG A 192 7.68 7.14 -1.11
N ALA A 193 6.69 6.98 -0.23
CA ALA A 193 6.92 6.91 1.20
C ALA A 193 7.80 5.70 1.58
N LEU A 194 7.58 4.54 0.96
CA LEU A 194 8.33 3.31 1.23
C LEU A 194 9.73 3.30 0.62
N GLU A 195 9.96 4.03 -0.47
CA GLU A 195 11.31 4.28 -1.00
C GLU A 195 12.17 5.13 -0.04
N LEU A 196 11.53 5.96 0.78
CA LEU A 196 12.18 6.82 1.77
C LEU A 196 12.31 6.15 3.15
N ASP A 197 11.32 5.35 3.52
CA ASP A 197 11.29 4.57 4.75
C ASP A 197 10.58 3.22 4.51
N GLU A 198 11.38 2.19 4.21
CA GLU A 198 10.91 0.82 3.95
C GLU A 198 10.18 0.18 5.15
N GLY A 199 10.43 0.68 6.36
CA GLY A 199 9.85 0.18 7.61
C GLY A 199 8.56 0.90 8.00
N TYR A 200 8.06 1.84 7.19
CA TYR A 200 6.92 2.65 7.57
C TYR A 200 5.60 1.89 7.44
N THR A 201 5.22 1.15 8.49
CA THR A 201 4.09 0.20 8.47
C THR A 201 2.77 0.84 8.01
N LYS A 202 2.49 2.10 8.41
CA LYS A 202 1.28 2.81 7.97
C LYS A 202 1.20 2.96 6.45
N ALA A 203 2.33 3.23 5.78
CA ALA A 203 2.38 3.33 4.32
C ALA A 203 2.24 1.96 3.65
N VAL A 204 2.87 0.91 4.20
CA VAL A 204 2.71 -0.47 3.71
C VAL A 204 1.25 -0.91 3.79
N LEU A 205 0.61 -0.75 4.96
CA LEU A 205 -0.78 -1.13 5.18
C LEU A 205 -1.74 -0.35 4.27
N ARG A 206 -1.51 0.95 4.10
CA ARG A 206 -2.32 1.78 3.19
C ARG A 206 -2.19 1.30 1.75
N ARG A 207 -0.97 1.01 1.28
CA ARG A 207 -0.74 0.47 -0.07
C ARG A 207 -1.40 -0.90 -0.25
N ALA A 208 -1.33 -1.77 0.75
CA ALA A 208 -1.98 -3.08 0.73
C ALA A 208 -3.50 -2.97 0.51
N ASN A 209 -4.15 -2.08 1.27
CA ASN A 209 -5.60 -1.85 1.13
C ASN A 209 -5.95 -1.28 -0.25
N LEU A 210 -5.21 -0.28 -0.73
CA LEU A 210 -5.44 0.31 -2.04
C LEU A 210 -5.21 -0.69 -3.19
N ASN A 211 -4.19 -1.53 -3.09
CA ASN A 211 -3.95 -2.60 -4.05
C ASN A 211 -5.09 -3.63 -4.04
N GLN A 212 -5.61 -3.98 -2.85
CA GLN A 212 -6.77 -4.85 -2.75
C GLN A 212 -8.02 -4.22 -3.38
N GLU A 213 -8.26 -2.92 -3.16
CA GLU A 213 -9.39 -2.18 -3.74
C GLU A 213 -9.31 -2.00 -5.27
N THR A 214 -8.10 -2.07 -5.83
CA THR A 214 -7.84 -1.92 -7.27
C THR A 214 -7.59 -3.25 -8.00
N ASP A 215 -7.98 -4.38 -7.39
CA ASP A 215 -7.79 -5.75 -7.91
C ASP A 215 -6.32 -6.16 -8.18
N GLN A 216 -5.37 -5.45 -7.57
CA GLN A 216 -3.95 -5.79 -7.53
C GLN A 216 -3.67 -6.76 -6.37
N LEU A 217 -4.37 -7.90 -6.38
CA LEU A 217 -4.44 -8.82 -5.25
C LEU A 217 -3.08 -9.43 -4.87
N ASP A 218 -2.24 -9.75 -5.85
CA ASP A 218 -0.89 -10.27 -5.62
C ASP A 218 -0.01 -9.25 -4.89
N ASP A 219 -0.08 -7.99 -5.29
CA ASP A 219 0.68 -6.90 -4.67
C ASP A 219 0.16 -6.60 -3.27
N ALA A 220 -1.17 -6.61 -3.09
CA ALA A 220 -1.81 -6.48 -1.77
C ALA A 220 -1.35 -7.58 -0.81
N LEU A 221 -1.32 -8.85 -1.26
CA LEU A 221 -0.89 -9.97 -0.43
C LEU A 221 0.56 -9.80 0.04
N ARG A 222 1.47 -9.38 -0.84
CA ARG A 222 2.87 -9.10 -0.47
C ARG A 222 2.98 -7.99 0.56
N ASP A 223 2.22 -6.90 0.38
CA ASP A 223 2.24 -5.79 1.33
C ASP A 223 1.65 -6.20 2.69
N PHE A 224 0.57 -6.97 2.73
CA PHE A 224 0.03 -7.48 4.01
C PHE A 224 0.99 -8.44 4.71
N GLN A 225 1.68 -9.32 3.98
CA GLN A 225 2.74 -10.15 4.53
C GLN A 225 3.83 -9.29 5.17
N ARG A 226 4.22 -8.21 4.49
CA ARG A 226 5.19 -7.25 5.03
C ARG A 226 4.69 -6.54 6.28
N VAL A 227 3.40 -6.18 6.36
CA VAL A 227 2.79 -5.63 7.58
C VAL A 227 2.90 -6.63 8.73
N VAL A 228 2.61 -7.92 8.51
CA VAL A 228 2.71 -8.94 9.57
C VAL A 228 4.16 -9.19 10.01
N GLU A 229 5.15 -9.04 9.11
CA GLU A 229 6.57 -9.07 9.49
C GLU A 229 6.97 -7.91 10.41
N LEU A 230 6.43 -6.71 10.17
CA LEU A 230 6.72 -5.50 10.94
C LEU A 230 5.90 -5.43 12.24
N GLU A 231 4.63 -5.79 12.17
CA GLU A 231 3.63 -5.75 13.24
C GLU A 231 2.84 -7.07 13.28
N PRO A 232 3.38 -8.11 13.96
CA PRO A 232 2.74 -9.43 14.01
C PRO A 232 1.34 -9.44 14.64
N SER A 233 0.97 -8.42 15.42
CA SER A 233 -0.34 -8.26 16.05
C SER A 233 -1.38 -7.56 15.17
N ASN A 234 -1.03 -7.16 13.94
CA ASN A 234 -1.96 -6.46 13.05
C ASN A 234 -3.06 -7.41 12.52
N HIS A 235 -4.22 -7.38 13.15
CA HIS A 235 -5.33 -8.30 12.84
C HIS A 235 -5.85 -8.16 11.40
N GLN A 236 -5.94 -6.93 10.89
CA GLN A 236 -6.37 -6.66 9.52
C GLN A 236 -5.46 -7.36 8.50
N ALA A 237 -4.13 -7.24 8.68
CA ALA A 237 -3.17 -7.87 7.78
C ALA A 237 -3.21 -9.40 7.88
N GLN A 238 -3.36 -9.96 9.09
CA GLN A 238 -3.51 -11.40 9.29
C GLN A 238 -4.77 -11.96 8.59
N GLU A 239 -5.89 -11.25 8.69
CA GLU A 239 -7.14 -11.65 8.03
C GLU A 239 -6.98 -11.60 6.51
N ALA A 240 -6.41 -10.51 5.98
CA ALA A 240 -6.19 -10.35 4.54
C ALA A 240 -5.32 -11.47 3.96
N ILE A 241 -4.23 -11.86 4.64
CA ILE A 241 -3.35 -12.97 4.21
C ILE A 241 -4.09 -14.30 4.14
N ARG A 242 -5.10 -14.53 4.99
CA ARG A 242 -5.91 -15.77 4.94
C ARG A 242 -6.91 -15.76 3.79
N ARG A 243 -7.44 -14.59 3.43
CA ARG A 243 -8.50 -14.44 2.42
C ARG A 243 -7.98 -14.29 0.99
N LEU A 244 -6.92 -13.51 0.80
CA LEU A 244 -6.40 -13.13 -0.51
C LEU A 244 -5.96 -14.32 -1.39
N PRO A 245 -5.32 -15.39 -0.88
CA PRO A 245 -4.93 -16.52 -1.72
C PRO A 245 -6.11 -17.14 -2.49
N ASP A 246 -7.25 -17.34 -1.82
CA ASP A 246 -8.43 -17.91 -2.46
C ASP A 246 -8.98 -16.97 -3.55
N MET A 247 -9.03 -15.66 -3.27
CA MET A 247 -9.44 -14.66 -4.25
C MET A 247 -8.50 -14.60 -5.46
N ILE A 248 -7.18 -14.69 -5.24
CA ILE A 248 -6.19 -14.71 -6.31
C ILE A 248 -6.41 -15.95 -7.19
N THR A 249 -6.68 -17.11 -6.59
CA THR A 249 -6.98 -18.32 -7.36
C THR A 249 -8.26 -18.18 -8.18
N GLU A 250 -9.34 -17.66 -7.59
CA GLU A 250 -10.61 -17.44 -8.27
C GLU A 250 -10.46 -16.45 -9.44
N ARG A 251 -9.77 -15.32 -9.21
CA ARG A 251 -9.46 -14.33 -10.25
C ARG A 251 -8.67 -14.96 -11.40
N ASN A 252 -7.64 -15.75 -11.07
CA ASN A 252 -6.79 -16.40 -12.07
C ASN A 252 -7.54 -17.47 -12.88
N GLU A 253 -8.43 -18.22 -12.25
CA GLU A 253 -9.29 -19.19 -12.93
C GLU A 253 -10.26 -18.49 -13.89
N LYS A 254 -10.91 -17.41 -13.45
CA LYS A 254 -11.79 -16.60 -14.30
C LYS A 254 -11.04 -16.01 -15.50
N LEU A 255 -9.88 -15.41 -15.27
CA LEU A 255 -9.04 -14.86 -16.35
C LEU A 255 -8.61 -15.96 -17.33
N LYS A 256 -8.26 -17.14 -16.84
CA LYS A 256 -7.92 -18.30 -17.67
C LYS A 256 -9.08 -18.75 -18.53
N GLU A 257 -10.30 -18.82 -17.99
CA GLU A 257 -11.49 -19.18 -18.75
C GLU A 257 -11.80 -18.17 -19.84
N GLU A 258 -11.77 -16.87 -19.53
CA GLU A 258 -11.97 -15.80 -20.49
C GLU A 258 -10.92 -15.82 -21.62
N MET A 259 -9.64 -16.01 -21.28
CA MET A 259 -8.57 -16.13 -22.25
C MET A 259 -8.72 -17.36 -23.14
N MET A 260 -9.10 -18.51 -22.55
CA MET A 260 -9.37 -19.73 -23.32
C MET A 260 -10.57 -19.57 -24.26
N GLY A 261 -11.61 -18.83 -23.84
CA GLY A 261 -12.73 -18.46 -24.70
C GLY A 261 -12.26 -17.63 -25.90
N LYS A 262 -11.55 -16.52 -25.65
CA LYS A 262 -10.99 -15.65 -26.70
C LYS A 262 -10.08 -16.41 -27.66
N LEU A 263 -9.24 -17.33 -27.14
CA LEU A 263 -8.35 -18.15 -27.96
C LEU A 263 -9.11 -19.16 -28.82
N LYS A 264 -10.18 -19.77 -28.29
CA LYS A 264 -11.07 -20.64 -29.06
C LYS A 264 -11.78 -19.87 -30.17
N ASP A 265 -12.28 -18.67 -29.89
CA ASP A 265 -12.94 -17.84 -30.89
C ASP A 265 -11.98 -17.45 -32.02
N LEU A 266 -10.76 -17.06 -31.67
CA LEU A 266 -9.70 -16.78 -32.64
C LEU A 266 -9.38 -18.01 -33.49
N GLY A 267 -9.20 -19.19 -32.86
CA GLY A 267 -8.96 -20.43 -33.59
C GLY A 267 -10.13 -20.78 -34.52
N ASN A 268 -11.37 -20.63 -34.06
CA ASN A 268 -12.56 -20.87 -34.86
C ASN A 268 -12.66 -19.91 -36.06
N MET A 269 -12.24 -18.66 -35.92
CA MET A 269 -12.21 -17.70 -37.03
C MET A 269 -11.36 -18.21 -38.21
N PHE A 270 -10.21 -18.82 -37.92
CA PHE A 270 -9.33 -19.40 -38.95
C PHE A 270 -9.76 -20.79 -39.44
N LEU A 271 -10.45 -21.56 -38.60
CA LEU A 271 -10.87 -22.93 -38.93
C LEU A 271 -12.20 -23.02 -39.67
N ARG A 272 -13.09 -22.02 -39.49
CA ARG A 272 -14.41 -21.96 -40.15
C ARG A 272 -14.35 -22.11 -41.69
N PRO A 273 -13.44 -21.45 -42.44
CA PRO A 273 -13.33 -21.63 -43.89
C PRO A 273 -13.01 -23.07 -44.33
N PHE A 274 -12.47 -23.89 -43.43
CA PHE A 274 -12.13 -25.29 -43.67
C PHE A 274 -13.23 -26.26 -43.16
N GLY A 275 -14.36 -25.74 -42.66
CA GLY A 275 -15.39 -26.56 -42.03
C GLY A 275 -14.96 -27.19 -40.70
N LEU A 276 -13.96 -26.59 -40.05
CA LEU A 276 -13.39 -27.06 -38.78
C LEU A 276 -13.71 -26.09 -37.64
N SER A 277 -13.63 -26.59 -36.42
CA SER A 277 -13.72 -25.82 -35.18
C SER A 277 -12.67 -26.33 -34.19
N THR A 278 -12.28 -25.48 -33.23
CA THR A 278 -11.44 -25.85 -32.08
C THR A 278 -12.04 -27.00 -31.27
N SER A 279 -13.36 -27.22 -31.35
CA SER A 279 -14.05 -28.35 -30.71
C SER A 279 -13.78 -29.69 -31.38
N ASN A 280 -13.33 -29.69 -32.65
CA ASN A 280 -12.95 -30.93 -33.34
C ASN A 280 -11.65 -31.52 -32.78
N PHE A 281 -10.87 -30.77 -32.01
CA PHE A 281 -9.59 -31.20 -31.45
C PHE A 281 -9.75 -31.42 -29.94
N GLU A 282 -9.93 -32.66 -29.51
CA GLU A 282 -10.01 -33.03 -28.10
C GLU A 282 -8.61 -33.26 -27.52
N MET A 283 -8.18 -32.39 -26.62
CA MET A 283 -6.91 -32.51 -25.90
C MET A 283 -7.11 -33.35 -24.64
N LYS A 284 -6.36 -34.44 -24.48
CA LYS A 284 -6.32 -35.26 -23.27
C LYS A 284 -4.92 -35.22 -22.68
N GLN A 285 -4.80 -34.84 -21.41
CA GLN A 285 -3.54 -34.87 -20.69
C GLN A 285 -3.24 -36.31 -20.26
N GLU A 286 -2.09 -36.85 -20.64
CA GLU A 286 -1.65 -38.16 -20.16
C GLU A 286 -1.16 -38.00 -18.71
N GLY A 287 -1.71 -38.80 -17.80
CA GLY A 287 -1.49 -38.66 -16.36
C GLY A 287 -0.02 -38.68 -15.98
N GLY A 288 0.47 -37.54 -15.46
CA GLY A 288 1.78 -37.40 -14.82
C GLY A 288 2.97 -37.09 -15.74
N SER A 289 2.87 -37.22 -17.06
CA SER A 289 4.02 -37.01 -17.97
C SER A 289 4.15 -35.58 -18.51
N GLY A 290 3.17 -34.71 -18.24
CA GLY A 290 3.07 -33.38 -18.87
C GLY A 290 2.79 -33.42 -20.38
N GLY A 291 2.67 -34.61 -20.97
CA GLY A 291 2.34 -34.81 -22.38
C GLY A 291 0.84 -34.63 -22.64
N TYR A 292 0.53 -34.03 -23.79
CA TYR A 292 -0.84 -33.86 -24.28
C TYR A 292 -1.05 -34.68 -25.55
N ASN A 293 -2.09 -35.50 -25.56
CA ASN A 293 -2.55 -36.21 -26.76
C ASN A 293 -3.72 -35.42 -27.36
N ILE A 294 -3.61 -35.06 -28.64
CA ILE A 294 -4.65 -34.34 -29.38
C ILE A 294 -5.37 -35.34 -30.28
N ASN A 295 -6.64 -35.60 -29.98
CA ASN A 295 -7.48 -36.49 -30.76
C ASN A 295 -8.45 -35.67 -31.62
N PHE A 296 -8.48 -35.94 -32.93
CA PHE A 296 -9.38 -35.24 -33.84
C PHE A 296 -10.71 -36.01 -33.97
N LYS A 297 -11.83 -35.32 -33.73
CA LYS A 297 -13.18 -35.82 -33.98
C LYS A 297 -13.88 -34.93 -35.01
N GLN A 298 -14.21 -35.55 -36.13
CA GLN A 298 -15.00 -34.90 -37.18
C GLN A 298 -16.48 -35.18 -36.92
N ASN A 299 -17.26 -34.17 -36.52
CA ASN A 299 -18.71 -34.31 -36.50
C ASN A 299 -19.23 -34.36 -37.94
N ASN A 300 -19.75 -35.51 -38.35
CA ASN A 300 -20.21 -35.77 -39.71
C ASN A 300 -21.61 -35.19 -40.01
N ASN A 301 -21.88 -33.96 -39.56
CA ASN A 301 -23.17 -33.29 -39.72
C ASN A 301 -23.19 -32.29 -40.89
N ASN A 302 -22.63 -32.68 -42.05
CA ASN A 302 -22.93 -32.01 -43.31
C ASN A 302 -23.51 -33.05 -44.28
N SER A 303 -24.78 -33.40 -44.08
CA SER A 303 -25.64 -33.88 -45.16
C SER A 303 -26.45 -32.72 -45.69
N HIS A 304 -26.15 -32.39 -46.95
CA HIS A 304 -26.81 -31.49 -47.90
C HIS A 304 -26.41 -30.02 -47.87
#